data_AF-X0V735-F1
#
_entry.id   AF-X0V735-F1
#
_cell.length_a   1.000
_cell.length_b   1.000
_cell.length_c   1.000
_cell.angle_alpha   90.00
_cell.angle_beta   90.00
_cell.angle_gamma   90.00
#
_symmetry.space_group_name_H-M   'P 1'
#
loop_
_entity.id
_entity.type
_entity.pdbx_description
1 polymer ?
#
loop_
_entity_poly.entity_id
_entity_poly.type
_entity_poly.pdbx_seq_one_letter_code
_entity_poly.pdbx_strand_id
1 'polypeptide(L)' 'MVQETEREAKKENLNLEHIKRRLDNLDQRLDNIDTMVTALAERAMKRPLSVTITCPNCGQTVEIGMVGSEKMMR' A
#
# COMPACT_ATOMS: atom_id res chain seq x y z
N MET A 1 -44.55 -10.33 27.24
CA MET A 1 -43.55 -9.26 27.36
C MET A 1 -42.11 -9.76 27.46
N VAL A 2 -41.79 -10.91 28.07
CA VAL A 2 -40.39 -11.42 28.17
C VAL A 2 -39.85 -12.01 26.85
N GLN A 3 -40.71 -12.64 26.03
CA GLN A 3 -40.27 -13.29 24.77
C GLN A 3 -39.98 -12.32 23.60
N GLU A 4 -40.51 -11.09 23.64
CA GLU A 4 -40.25 -10.07 22.61
C GLU A 4 -38.90 -9.41 22.80
N THR A 5 -38.53 -9.07 24.04
CA THR A 5 -37.23 -8.50 24.40
C THR A 5 -36.06 -9.46 24.13
N GLU A 6 -36.25 -10.76 24.35
CA GLU A 6 -35.23 -11.78 24.02
C GLU A 6 -35.02 -11.95 22.50
N ARG A 7 -36.07 -11.74 21.70
CA ARG A 7 -35.97 -11.79 20.22
C ARG A 7 -35.31 -10.55 19.64
N GLU A 8 -35.57 -9.37 20.22
CA GLU A 8 -34.94 -8.12 19.83
C GLU A 8 -33.44 -8.12 20.16
N ALA A 9 -33.06 -8.52 21.37
CA ALA A 9 -31.65 -8.63 21.77
C ALA A 9 -30.85 -9.64 20.91
N LYS A 10 -31.51 -10.72 20.44
CA LYS A 10 -30.90 -11.70 19.54
C LYS A 10 -30.75 -11.16 18.11
N LYS A 11 -31.70 -10.36 17.63
CA LYS A 11 -31.61 -9.65 16.35
C LYS A 11 -30.50 -8.59 16.36
N GLU A 12 -30.38 -7.83 17.44
CA GLU A 12 -29.32 -6.84 17.59
C GLU A 12 -27.93 -7.48 17.61
N ASN A 13 -27.76 -8.60 18.33
CA ASN A 13 -26.51 -9.37 18.32
C ASN A 13 -26.14 -9.88 16.92
N LEU A 14 -27.10 -10.45 16.19
CA LEU A 14 -26.87 -10.91 14.81
C LEU A 14 -26.47 -9.76 13.88
N ASN A 15 -27.01 -8.56 14.11
CA ASN A 15 -26.68 -7.38 13.31
C ASN A 15 -25.28 -6.84 13.64
N LEU A 16 -24.90 -6.84 14.91
CA LEU A 16 -23.54 -6.47 15.37
C LEU A 16 -22.48 -7.43 14.83
N GLU A 17 -22.75 -8.75 14.86
CA GLU A 17 -21.85 -9.73 14.24
C GLU A 17 -21.69 -9.53 12.73
N HIS A 18 -22.78 -9.16 12.04
CA HIS A 18 -22.73 -8.88 10.61
C HIS A 18 -21.88 -7.64 10.30
N ILE A 19 -22.04 -6.57 11.08
CA ILE A 19 -21.24 -5.34 10.94
C ILE A 19 -19.76 -5.63 11.21
N LYS A 20 -19.46 -6.42 12.26
CA LYS A 20 -18.08 -6.82 12.59
C LYS A 20 -17.41 -7.56 11.44
N ARG A 21 -18.09 -8.56 10.84
CA ARG A 21 -17.56 -9.27 9.66
C ARG A 21 -17.31 -8.36 8.47
N ARG A 22 -18.14 -7.33 8.25
CA ARG A 22 -17.94 -6.37 7.17
C ARG A 22 -16.71 -5.49 7.42
N LEU A 23 -16.49 -5.07 8.67
CA LEU A 23 -15.30 -4.32 9.06
C LEU A 23 -14.03 -5.16 8.93
N ASP A 24 -14.05 -6.41 9.40
CA ASP A 24 -12.91 -7.34 9.25
C ASP A 24 -12.56 -7.55 7.76
N ASN A 25 -13.56 -7.66 6.89
CA ASN A 25 -13.32 -7.78 5.45
C ASN A 25 -12.75 -6.51 4.83
N LEU A 26 -13.15 -5.33 5.31
CA LEU A 26 -12.60 -4.05 4.86
C LEU A 26 -11.14 -3.88 5.31
N ASP A 27 -10.82 -4.24 6.55
CA ASP A 27 -9.48 -4.17 7.12
C ASP A 27 -8.50 -5.05 6.31
N GLN A 28 -8.91 -6.29 6.03
CA GLN A 28 -8.13 -7.19 5.19
C GLN A 28 -7.89 -6.65 3.77
N ARG A 29 -8.84 -5.89 3.21
CA ARG A 29 -8.66 -5.26 1.89
C ARG A 29 -7.72 -4.06 1.96
N LEU A 30 -7.74 -3.30 3.05
CA LEU A 30 -6.85 -2.17 3.27
C LEU A 30 -5.39 -2.64 3.40
N ASP A 31 -5.13 -3.71 4.16
CA ASP A 31 -3.79 -4.31 4.27
C ASP A 31 -3.22 -4.76 2.91
N ASN A 32 -4.07 -5.36 2.08
CA ASN A 32 -3.69 -5.80 0.74
C ASN A 32 -3.34 -4.61 -0.18
N ILE A 33 -4.02 -3.47 -0.02
CA ILE A 33 -3.72 -2.25 -0.78
C ILE A 33 -2.42 -1.63 -0.29
N ASP A 34 -2.20 -1.55 1.03
CA ASP A 34 -1.01 -0.95 1.63
C ASP A 34 0.28 -1.66 1.16
N THR A 35 0.23 -2.98 1.04
CA THR A 35 1.35 -3.78 0.51
C THR A 35 1.66 -3.46 -0.95
N MET A 36 0.64 -3.32 -1.81
CA MET A 36 0.84 -2.97 -3.22
C MET A 36 1.35 -1.55 -3.39
N VAL A 37 0.81 -0.60 -2.64
CA VAL A 37 1.22 0.80 -2.67
C VAL A 37 2.66 0.95 -2.20
N THR A 38 3.05 0.25 -1.13
CA THR A 38 4.44 0.22 -0.64
C THR A 38 5.39 -0.33 -1.71
N ALA A 39 5.04 -1.44 -2.37
CA ALA A 39 5.86 -2.02 -3.43
C ALA A 39 6.01 -1.08 -4.65
N LEU A 40 4.95 -0.34 -4.99
CA LEU A 40 4.99 0.67 -6.06
C LEU A 40 5.86 1.87 -5.67
N ALA A 41 5.75 2.35 -4.44
CA ALA A 41 6.56 3.44 -3.93
C ALA A 41 8.06 3.08 -3.93
N GLU A 42 8.42 1.89 -3.44
CA GLU A 42 9.79 1.40 -3.50
C GLU A 42 10.32 1.31 -4.93
N ARG A 43 9.50 0.82 -5.86
CA ARG A 43 9.89 0.70 -7.28
C ARG A 43 10.05 2.06 -7.94
N ALA A 44 9.24 3.05 -7.56
CA ALA A 44 9.36 4.42 -8.05
C ALA A 44 10.64 5.10 -7.53
N MET A 45 10.94 4.94 -6.25
CA MET A 45 12.15 5.49 -5.62
C MET A 45 13.44 4.85 -6.16
N LYS A 46 13.42 3.56 -6.49
CA LYS A 46 14.60 2.82 -6.99
C LYS A 46 14.81 2.94 -8.50
N ARG A 47 14.05 3.78 -9.22
CA ARG A 47 14.26 3.95 -10.67
C ARG A 47 15.64 4.58 -10.92
N PRO A 48 16.54 3.91 -11.66
CA PRO A 48 17.81 4.52 -12.05
C PRO A 48 17.53 5.72 -12.95
N LEU A 49 18.10 6.88 -12.63
CA LEU A 49 18.13 8.01 -13.56
C LEU A 49 19.35 7.81 -14.47
N SER A 50 19.14 7.66 -15.78
CA SER A 50 20.22 7.65 -16.75
C SER A 50 20.44 9.05 -17.31
N VAL A 51 21.69 9.51 -17.27
CA VAL A 51 22.11 10.77 -17.89
C VAL A 51 23.09 10.42 -19.00
N THR A 52 22.77 10.84 -20.22
CA THR A 52 23.64 10.67 -21.38
C THR A 52 24.35 12.00 -21.66
N ILE A 53 25.68 12.00 -21.63
CA ILE A 53 26.50 13.18 -21.91
C ILE A 53 27.40 12.87 -23.10
N THR A 54 27.28 13.65 -24.17
CA THR A 54 28.19 13.57 -25.32
C THR A 54 29.29 14.60 -25.18
N CYS A 55 30.55 14.15 -25.17
CA CYS A 55 31.70 15.02 -25.07
C CYS A 55 31.86 15.84 -26.38
N PRO A 56 31.82 17.17 -26.34
CA PRO A 56 31.93 17.99 -27.54
C PRO A 56 33.34 17.99 -28.16
N ASN A 57 34.37 17.57 -27.41
CA ASN A 57 35.76 17.60 -27.86
C ASN A 57 36.23 16.28 -28.53
N CYS A 58 35.69 15.12 -28.12
CA CYS A 58 36.08 13.82 -28.67
C CYS A 58 34.90 13.00 -29.24
N GLY A 59 33.66 13.49 -29.16
CA GLY A 59 32.47 12.81 -29.70
C GLY A 59 32.03 11.56 -28.94
N GLN A 60 32.77 11.14 -27.91
CA GLN A 60 32.40 9.99 -27.09
C GLN A 60 31.16 10.31 -26.26
N THR A 61 30.22 9.37 -26.25
CA THR A 61 29.01 9.46 -25.44
C THR A 61 29.16 8.60 -24.21
N VAL A 62 28.97 9.21 -23.03
CA VAL A 62 29.04 8.57 -21.72
C VAL A 62 27.63 8.46 -21.16
N GLU A 63 27.23 7.26 -20.76
CA GLU A 63 25.98 7.00 -20.05
C GLU A 63 26.27 6.80 -18.56
N ILE A 64 25.61 7.58 -17.71
CA ILE A 64 25.76 7.53 -16.26
C ILE A 64 24.42 7.11 -15.67
N GLY A 65 24.37 5.91 -15.10
CA GLY A 65 23.21 5.44 -14.32
C GLY A 65 23.35 5.80 -12.85
N MET A 66 22.42 6.57 -12.30
CA MET A 66 22.36 6.93 -10.88
C MET A 66 21.26 6.14 -10.18
N VAL A 67 21.61 5.39 -9.13
CA VAL A 67 20.65 4.69 -8.27
C VAL A 67 20.74 5.28 -6.87
N GLY A 68 19.69 5.96 -6.43
CA GLY A 68 19.57 6.46 -5.06
C GLY A 68 19.16 5.35 -4.12
N SER A 69 19.86 5.20 -2.99
CA SER A 69 19.44 4.37 -1.88
C SER A 69 19.18 5.26 -0.66
N GLU A 70 17.91 5.36 -0.26
CA GLU A 70 17.57 6.00 1.01
C GLU A 70 17.83 5.01 2.13
N LYS A 71 18.77 5.35 3.02
CA LYS A 71 19.03 4.55 4.21
C LYS A 71 18.12 5.09 5.32
N MET A 72 17.06 4.35 5.65
CA MET A 72 16.16 4.71 6.75
C MET A 72 16.97 4.70 8.06
N MET A 73 17.33 5.89 8.55
CA MET A 73 17.92 6.07 9.87
C MET A 73 16.77 6.00 10.87
N ARG A 74 16.81 4.95 11.70
CA ARG A 74 15.85 4.69 12.77
C ARG A 74 16.27 5.40 14.05
#